data_AF-A0A7S1S4J0-F1
#
_entry.id   AF-A0A7S1S4J0-F1
#
_cell.length_a   1.000
_cell.length_b   1.000
_cell.length_c   1.000
_cell.angle_alpha   90.00
_cell.angle_beta   90.00
_cell.angle_gamma   90.00
#
_symmetry.space_group_name_H-M   'P 1'
#
loop_
_entity.id
_entity.type
_entity.pdbx_description
1 polymer ?
#
loop_
_entity_poly.entity_id
_entity_poly.type
_entity_poly.pdbx_seq_one_letter_code
_entity_poly.pdbx_strand_id
1 'polypeptide(L)'
;ELKPNEEADSSQDAEARLFDGNYKDAKPFERVKYAALNVMNDYRGVSGIAKPGDSYLVLKDVRLRCTFTAGESASRTVDDIAVLDKYAHVLAQYSDAEIKGLVGVATGAIASEREGGLPTSGAARLTLLRGSSEDPTNEWVTFGFPGLEQ
;
A
#
# COMPACT_ATOMS: atom_id res chain seq x y z
N GLU A 1 40.77 -16.79 5.08
CA GLU A 1 40.34 -15.45 5.52
C GLU A 1 39.32 -14.92 4.53
N LEU A 2 38.04 -14.92 4.94
CA LEU A 2 36.93 -14.44 4.12
C LEU A 2 36.92 -12.91 4.18
N LYS A 3 37.05 -12.25 3.02
CA LYS A 3 36.89 -10.79 2.91
C LYS A 3 35.45 -10.42 3.31
N PRO A 4 35.23 -9.31 4.05
CA PRO A 4 33.88 -8.85 4.32
C PRO A 4 33.26 -8.37 3.00
N ASN A 5 32.09 -8.91 2.65
CA ASN A 5 31.27 -8.41 1.55
C ASN A 5 30.85 -6.97 1.85
N GLU A 6 31.32 -6.03 1.03
CA GLU A 6 30.79 -4.67 0.91
C GLU A 6 29.38 -4.73 0.31
N GLU A 7 28.37 -5.04 1.13
CA GLU A 7 26.96 -4.83 0.79
C GLU A 7 26.19 -4.30 2.01
N ALA A 8 26.59 -3.11 2.49
CA ALA A 8 25.85 -2.42 3.55
C ALA A 8 26.11 -0.91 3.50
N ASP A 9 25.48 -0.18 2.58
CA ASP A 9 25.57 1.30 2.63
C ASP A 9 24.34 2.09 2.15
N SER A 10 23.33 1.47 1.53
CA SER A 10 22.20 2.27 0.99
C SER A 10 21.22 2.75 2.07
N SER A 11 21.06 2.03 3.20
CA SER A 11 20.09 2.42 4.23
C SER A 11 20.64 3.48 5.20
N GLN A 12 21.96 3.52 5.41
CA GLN A 12 22.57 4.51 6.31
C GLN A 12 22.52 5.91 5.69
N ASP A 13 22.81 6.01 4.38
CA ASP A 13 22.68 7.25 3.63
C ASP A 13 21.22 7.73 3.52
N ALA A 14 20.28 6.81 3.35
CA ALA A 14 18.85 7.14 3.34
C ALA A 14 18.36 7.65 4.71
N GLU A 15 18.77 7.01 5.80
CA GLU A 15 18.43 7.41 7.17
C GLU A 15 19.05 8.77 7.55
N ALA A 16 20.31 9.00 7.17
CA ALA A 16 20.99 10.27 7.38
C ALA A 16 20.27 11.42 6.64
N ARG A 17 19.78 11.17 5.42
CA ARG A 17 18.99 12.15 4.66
C ARG A 17 17.61 12.41 5.24
N LEU A 18 16.89 11.38 5.69
CA LEU A 18 15.53 11.52 6.21
C LEU A 18 15.49 12.22 7.58
N PHE A 19 16.50 12.00 8.41
CA PHE A 19 16.52 12.46 9.80
C PHE A 19 17.66 13.42 10.13
N ASP A 20 18.28 14.01 9.11
CA ASP A 20 19.37 14.99 9.24
C ASP A 20 20.51 14.50 10.17
N GLY A 21 20.86 13.22 10.02
CA GLY A 21 21.92 12.59 10.82
C GLY A 21 21.62 12.37 12.31
N ASN A 22 20.40 12.66 12.81
CA ASN A 22 20.07 12.55 14.24
C ASN A 22 20.25 11.13 14.83
N TYR A 23 20.27 10.09 13.99
CA TYR A 23 20.45 8.70 14.42
C TYR A 23 21.84 8.12 14.13
N LYS A 24 22.81 8.95 13.73
CA LYS A 24 24.17 8.50 13.36
C LYS A 24 24.87 7.74 14.50
N ASP A 25 24.70 8.20 15.73
CA ASP A 25 25.33 7.62 16.93
C ASP A 25 24.38 6.77 17.78
N ALA A 26 23.13 6.59 17.33
CA ALA A 26 22.12 5.83 18.07
C ALA A 26 22.46 4.34 18.08
N LYS A 27 22.25 3.66 19.22
CA LYS A 27 22.50 2.22 19.31
C LYS A 27 21.53 1.46 18.40
N PRO A 28 21.87 0.26 17.89
CA PRO A 28 21.00 -0.47 16.96
C PRO A 28 19.55 -0.69 17.42
N PHE A 29 19.31 -0.82 18.73
CA PHE A 29 17.95 -0.95 19.28
C PHE A 29 17.19 0.39 19.41
N GLU A 30 17.91 1.52 19.44
CA GLU A 30 17.38 2.89 19.54
C GLU A 30 17.12 3.50 18.15
N ARG A 31 17.68 2.91 17.08
CA ARG A 31 17.48 3.35 15.69
C ARG A 31 16.05 3.11 15.20
N VAL A 32 15.63 3.97 14.27
CA VAL A 32 14.32 3.90 13.61
C VAL A 32 14.12 2.53 12.98
N LYS A 33 12.95 1.93 13.22
CA LYS A 33 12.56 0.66 12.61
C LYS A 33 11.75 0.94 11.36
N TYR A 34 12.23 0.43 10.24
CA TYR A 34 11.51 0.50 8.97
C TYR A 34 10.64 -0.75 8.83
N ALA A 35 9.37 -0.53 8.50
CA ALA A 35 8.44 -1.59 8.22
C ALA A 35 7.73 -1.31 6.90
N ALA A 36 7.31 -2.38 6.24
CA ALA A 36 6.45 -2.30 5.08
C ALA A 36 5.00 -2.42 5.51
N LEU A 37 4.14 -1.50 5.06
CA LEU A 37 2.72 -1.61 5.29
C LEU A 37 2.05 -2.30 4.10
N ASN A 38 1.65 -3.56 4.29
CA ASN A 38 0.86 -4.31 3.31
C ASN A 38 -0.64 -4.09 3.53
N VAL A 39 -1.14 -2.93 3.09
CA VAL A 39 -2.54 -2.51 3.30
C VAL A 39 -3.54 -3.51 2.70
N MET A 40 -3.18 -4.13 1.57
CA MET A 40 -4.06 -5.05 0.85
C MET A 40 -4.06 -6.47 1.42
N ASN A 41 -3.22 -6.73 2.43
CA ASN A 41 -2.98 -8.07 2.97
C ASN A 41 -2.69 -9.11 1.86
N ASP A 42 -1.99 -8.68 0.80
CA ASP A 42 -1.59 -9.56 -0.29
C ASP A 42 -0.38 -10.38 0.15
N TYR A 43 -0.40 -11.71 0.03
CA TYR A 43 0.74 -12.55 0.39
C TYR A 43 2.04 -12.19 -0.35
N ARG A 44 1.96 -11.50 -1.50
CA ARG A 44 3.10 -10.95 -2.25
C ARG A 44 3.34 -9.46 -2.03
N GLY A 45 2.52 -8.76 -1.25
CA GLY A 45 2.59 -7.30 -1.08
C GLY A 45 3.91 -6.76 -0.52
N VAL A 46 4.76 -7.62 0.03
CA VAL A 46 6.10 -7.27 0.56
C VAL A 46 7.24 -8.01 -0.15
N SER A 47 6.97 -8.79 -1.21
CA SER A 47 7.99 -9.62 -1.87
C SER A 47 9.08 -8.81 -2.58
N GLY A 48 8.79 -7.54 -2.92
CA GLY A 48 9.76 -6.61 -3.53
C GLY A 48 10.69 -5.91 -2.53
N ILE A 49 10.55 -6.17 -1.24
CA ILE A 49 11.31 -5.49 -0.20
C ILE A 49 12.53 -6.33 0.12
N ALA A 50 13.71 -5.75 -0.06
CA ALA A 50 14.97 -6.50 -0.06
C ALA A 50 15.23 -7.26 1.27
N LYS A 51 14.73 -6.76 2.41
CA LYS A 51 14.95 -7.32 3.76
C LYS A 51 13.85 -6.93 4.77
N PRO A 52 12.60 -7.39 4.66
CA PRO A 52 11.70 -7.32 5.79
C PRO A 52 12.29 -8.16 6.93
N GLY A 53 12.36 -7.61 8.15
CA GLY A 53 12.83 -8.37 9.30
C GLY A 53 11.88 -9.54 9.64
N ASP A 54 12.33 -10.44 10.51
CA ASP A 54 11.55 -11.62 10.92
C ASP A 54 10.31 -11.29 11.78
N SER A 55 10.17 -10.03 12.18
CA SER A 55 9.05 -9.54 12.98
C SER A 55 8.01 -8.88 12.08
N TYR A 56 6.77 -9.36 12.15
CA TYR A 56 5.62 -8.76 11.47
C TYR A 56 4.49 -8.49 12.46
N LEU A 57 3.70 -7.46 12.18
CA LEU A 57 2.48 -7.14 12.92
C LEU A 57 1.29 -7.32 11.98
N VAL A 58 0.39 -8.25 12.29
CA VAL A 58 -0.90 -8.35 11.61
C VAL A 58 -1.88 -7.43 12.32
N LEU A 59 -2.17 -6.30 11.69
CA LEU A 59 -3.11 -5.36 12.23
C LEU A 59 -4.53 -5.72 11.79
N LYS A 60 -5.29 -6.39 12.67
CA LYS A 60 -6.70 -6.74 12.41
C LYS A 60 -7.61 -5.51 12.55
N ASP A 61 -8.62 -5.45 11.68
CA ASP A 61 -9.66 -4.41 11.68
C ASP A 61 -9.14 -2.96 11.65
N VAL A 62 -7.93 -2.73 11.12
CA VAL A 62 -7.38 -1.35 11.00
C VAL A 62 -8.22 -0.50 10.09
N ARG A 63 -8.76 -1.11 9.02
CA ARG A 63 -9.63 -0.42 8.07
C ARG A 63 -10.78 0.31 8.77
N LEU A 64 -11.36 -0.27 9.83
CA LEU A 64 -12.45 0.33 10.61
C LEU A 64 -11.99 1.51 11.50
N ARG A 65 -10.68 1.62 11.73
CA ARG A 65 -10.04 2.69 12.52
C ARG A 65 -9.33 3.73 11.65
N CYS A 66 -9.31 3.53 10.33
CA CYS A 66 -8.73 4.51 9.41
C CYS A 66 -9.65 5.72 9.29
N THR A 67 -9.05 6.89 9.48
CA THR A 67 -9.64 8.16 9.13
C THR A 67 -9.05 8.67 7.83
N PHE A 68 -9.83 9.41 7.07
CA PHE A 68 -9.45 9.89 5.75
C PHE A 68 -9.81 11.36 5.59
N THR A 69 -9.06 12.06 4.77
CA THR A 69 -9.29 13.45 4.38
C THR A 69 -9.10 13.57 2.88
N ALA A 70 -9.72 14.58 2.27
CA ALA A 70 -9.40 14.91 0.88
C ALA A 70 -8.00 15.55 0.83
N GLY A 71 -7.01 14.82 0.32
CA GLY A 71 -5.63 15.30 0.23
C GLY A 71 -4.88 15.30 1.56
N GLU A 72 -4.00 16.29 1.76
CA GLU A 72 -3.13 16.40 2.93
C GLU A 72 -3.94 16.55 4.23
N SER A 73 -3.63 15.73 5.25
CA SER A 73 -4.34 15.73 6.53
C SER A 73 -3.83 16.78 7.52
N ALA A 74 -2.59 17.27 7.35
CA ALA A 74 -1.92 18.18 8.30
C ALA A 74 -2.58 19.57 8.40
N SER A 75 -3.31 19.98 7.36
CA SER A 75 -3.94 21.30 7.23
C SER A 75 -5.47 21.26 7.38
N ARG A 76 -6.03 20.13 7.84
CA ARG A 76 -7.48 19.87 7.84
C ARG A 76 -8.10 19.99 9.23
N THR A 77 -9.39 20.29 9.24
CA THR A 77 -10.19 20.39 10.46
C THR A 77 -10.90 19.07 10.77
N VAL A 78 -11.47 18.93 11.96
CA VAL A 78 -12.21 17.72 12.37
C VAL A 78 -13.39 17.45 11.41
N ASP A 79 -13.98 18.49 10.84
CA ASP A 79 -15.12 18.38 9.92
C ASP A 79 -14.72 17.83 8.53
N ASP A 80 -13.43 17.90 8.19
CA ASP A 80 -12.89 17.37 6.93
C ASP A 80 -12.55 15.87 7.01
N ILE A 81 -12.59 15.30 8.21
CA ILE A 81 -12.19 13.91 8.46
C ILE A 81 -13.41 12.99 8.26
N ALA A 82 -13.18 11.87 7.57
CA ALA A 82 -14.16 10.81 7.38
C ALA A 82 -13.69 9.49 7.97
N VAL A 83 -14.66 8.68 8.37
CA VAL A 83 -14.52 7.23 8.51
C VAL A 83 -15.23 6.55 7.34
N LEU A 84 -14.98 5.27 7.11
CA LEU A 84 -15.58 4.55 5.97
C LEU A 84 -17.12 4.62 5.94
N ASP A 85 -17.77 4.58 7.09
CA ASP A 85 -19.23 4.65 7.19
C ASP A 85 -19.78 6.06 6.92
N LYS A 86 -18.92 7.08 6.96
CA LYS A 86 -19.26 8.52 6.87
C LYS A 86 -18.28 9.23 5.93
N TYR A 87 -18.18 8.76 4.70
CA TYR A 87 -17.17 9.20 3.73
C TYR A 87 -17.72 10.14 2.62
N ALA A 88 -19.04 10.38 2.60
CA ALA A 88 -19.70 11.10 1.52
C ALA A 88 -19.19 12.55 1.35
N HIS A 89 -18.92 13.26 2.45
CA HIS A 89 -18.44 14.64 2.40
C HIS A 89 -17.01 14.75 1.88
N VAL A 90 -16.16 13.75 2.14
CA VAL A 90 -14.82 13.68 1.56
C VAL A 90 -14.89 13.45 0.05
N LEU A 91 -15.77 12.54 -0.41
CA LEU A 91 -15.97 12.32 -1.86
C LEU A 91 -16.50 13.55 -2.58
N ALA A 92 -17.34 14.35 -1.92
CA ALA A 92 -17.87 15.58 -2.48
C ALA A 92 -16.79 16.65 -2.75
N GLN A 93 -15.59 16.52 -2.18
CA GLN A 93 -14.47 17.42 -2.44
C GLN A 93 -13.71 17.06 -3.73
N TYR A 94 -13.90 15.86 -4.29
CA TYR A 94 -13.25 15.43 -5.53
C TYR A 94 -14.06 15.87 -6.75
N SER A 95 -13.36 16.24 -7.82
CA SER A 95 -13.97 16.47 -9.11
C SER A 95 -14.45 15.18 -9.77
N ASP A 96 -15.42 15.28 -10.68
CA ASP A 96 -15.90 14.15 -11.48
C ASP A 96 -14.76 13.41 -12.20
N ALA A 97 -13.73 14.14 -12.65
CA ALA A 97 -12.57 13.56 -13.32
C ALA A 97 -11.76 12.67 -12.36
N GLU A 98 -11.52 13.14 -11.13
CA GLU A 98 -10.81 12.37 -10.10
C GLU A 98 -11.61 11.15 -9.66
N ILE A 99 -12.93 11.29 -9.48
CA ILE A 99 -13.81 10.15 -9.13
C ILE A 99 -13.79 9.10 -10.25
N LYS A 100 -13.89 9.52 -11.52
CA LYS A 100 -13.80 8.61 -12.66
C LYS A 100 -12.43 7.91 -12.73
N GLY A 101 -11.35 8.65 -12.47
CA GLY A 101 -10.00 8.09 -12.37
C GLY A 101 -9.89 7.05 -11.27
N LEU A 102 -10.38 7.37 -10.06
CA LEU A 102 -10.42 6.46 -8.92
C LEU A 102 -11.19 5.17 -9.25
N VAL A 103 -12.38 5.29 -9.83
CA VAL A 103 -13.18 4.14 -10.27
C VAL A 103 -12.42 3.33 -11.31
N GLY A 104 -11.81 4.00 -12.30
CA GLY A 104 -11.04 3.32 -13.34
C GLY A 104 -9.83 2.54 -12.80
N VAL A 105 -9.11 3.06 -11.81
CA VAL A 105 -8.04 2.32 -11.12
C VAL A 105 -8.64 1.15 -10.33
N ALA A 106 -9.69 1.39 -9.55
CA ALA A 106 -10.32 0.39 -8.70
C ALA A 106 -10.93 -0.77 -9.50
N THR A 107 -11.45 -0.49 -10.71
CA THR A 107 -12.02 -1.49 -11.63
C THR A 107 -11.03 -1.97 -12.68
N GLY A 108 -9.76 -1.56 -12.62
CA GLY A 108 -8.74 -1.98 -13.60
C GLY A 108 -9.03 -1.54 -15.04
N ALA A 109 -9.91 -0.55 -15.24
CA ALA A 109 -10.31 -0.07 -16.55
C ALA A 109 -9.25 0.84 -17.22
N ILE A 110 -8.27 1.34 -16.45
CA ILE A 110 -7.21 2.23 -16.96
C ILE A 110 -6.03 1.46 -17.58
N ALA A 111 -6.09 0.13 -17.67
CA ALA A 111 -4.97 -0.70 -18.18
C ALA A 111 -4.74 -0.67 -19.71
N SER A 112 -5.26 0.31 -20.48
CA SER A 112 -5.25 0.26 -21.95
C SER A 112 -4.73 1.53 -22.65
N GLU A 113 -3.81 2.31 -22.06
CA GLU A 113 -3.16 3.43 -22.76
C GLU A 113 -1.62 3.37 -22.77
N ARG A 114 -1.03 2.17 -22.82
CA ARG A 114 0.35 2.03 -23.31
C ARG A 114 0.31 1.94 -24.84
N GLU A 115 0.72 3.04 -25.47
CA GLU A 115 1.09 3.25 -26.88
C GLU A 115 0.64 2.19 -27.90
N GLY A 116 -0.43 2.51 -28.65
CA GLY A 116 -0.68 1.94 -29.99
C GLY A 116 -1.51 0.65 -30.10
N GLY A 117 -1.97 0.06 -29.01
CA GLY A 117 -2.89 -1.10 -29.04
C GLY A 117 -4.35 -0.69 -29.19
N LEU A 118 -5.09 -1.30 -30.12
CA LEU A 118 -6.56 -1.20 -30.18
C LEU A 118 -7.16 -1.46 -28.78
N PRO A 119 -8.25 -0.77 -28.38
CA PRO A 119 -8.94 -1.06 -27.13
C PRO A 119 -9.47 -2.50 -27.21
N THR A 120 -8.78 -3.43 -26.57
CA THR A 120 -9.28 -4.78 -26.44
C THR A 120 -10.51 -4.72 -25.54
N SER A 121 -11.62 -5.18 -26.09
CA SER A 121 -12.95 -5.31 -25.46
C SER A 121 -12.94 -6.31 -24.28
N GLY A 122 -12.02 -6.17 -23.34
CA GLY A 122 -11.82 -7.05 -22.22
C GLY A 122 -11.26 -6.28 -21.04
N ALA A 123 -11.97 -5.23 -20.59
CA ALA A 123 -11.72 -4.67 -19.27
C ALA A 123 -11.74 -5.85 -18.28
N ALA A 124 -10.60 -6.11 -17.64
CA ALA A 124 -10.47 -7.22 -16.73
C ALA A 124 -11.61 -7.11 -15.70
N ARG A 125 -12.44 -8.15 -15.62
CA ARG A 125 -13.61 -8.10 -14.75
C ARG A 125 -13.13 -8.25 -13.31
N LEU A 126 -13.41 -7.24 -12.48
CA LEU A 126 -13.21 -7.37 -11.04
C LEU A 126 -14.09 -8.52 -10.56
N THR A 127 -13.47 -9.54 -9.98
CA THR A 127 -14.17 -10.72 -9.47
C THR A 127 -13.88 -10.87 -7.99
N LEU A 128 -14.86 -11.41 -7.28
CA LEU A 128 -14.66 -11.85 -5.90
C LEU A 128 -13.77 -13.08 -5.92
N LEU A 129 -12.54 -12.93 -5.45
CA LEU A 129 -11.59 -14.01 -5.29
C LEU A 129 -11.70 -14.55 -3.86
N ARG A 130 -11.72 -15.87 -3.74
CA ARG A 130 -11.69 -16.57 -2.46
C ARG A 130 -10.58 -17.59 -2.49
N GLY A 131 -9.88 -17.74 -1.37
CA GLY A 131 -8.90 -18.81 -1.21
C GLY A 131 -8.78 -19.26 0.23
N SER A 132 -8.28 -20.47 0.40
CA SER A 132 -7.85 -20.98 1.69
C SER A 132 -6.50 -20.36 2.04
N SER A 133 -6.35 -19.85 3.26
CA SER A 133 -5.03 -19.60 3.81
C SER A 133 -4.40 -20.90 4.34
N GLU A 134 -3.12 -20.89 4.69
CA GLU A 134 -2.48 -22.02 5.39
C GLU A 134 -3.11 -22.27 6.77
N ASP A 135 -3.77 -21.25 7.34
CA ASP A 135 -4.62 -21.38 8.51
C ASP A 135 -6.03 -21.84 8.07
N PRO A 136 -6.44 -23.08 8.42
CA PRO A 136 -7.72 -23.64 7.99
C PRO A 136 -8.93 -22.92 8.60
N THR A 137 -8.71 -22.02 9.56
CA THR A 137 -9.77 -21.20 10.18
C THR A 137 -9.98 -19.86 9.48
N ASN A 138 -9.09 -19.49 8.56
CA ASN A 138 -9.14 -18.22 7.83
C ASN A 138 -9.31 -18.46 6.32
N GLU A 139 -10.53 -18.23 5.84
CA GLU A 139 -10.78 -17.95 4.43
C GLU A 139 -10.48 -16.49 4.15
N TRP A 140 -9.74 -16.21 3.08
CA TRP A 140 -9.60 -14.84 2.61
C TRP A 140 -10.58 -14.58 1.46
N VAL A 141 -11.13 -13.38 1.45
CA VAL A 141 -12.01 -12.87 0.40
C VAL A 141 -11.44 -11.54 -0.04
N THR A 142 -11.08 -11.42 -1.31
CA THR A 142 -10.63 -10.15 -1.89
C THR A 142 -11.28 -9.92 -3.23
N PHE A 143 -11.15 -8.72 -3.78
CA PHE A 143 -11.53 -8.42 -5.15
C PHE A 143 -10.27 -8.30 -5.99
N GLY A 144 -10.25 -8.93 -7.16
CA GLY A 144 -9.09 -8.89 -8.05
C GLY A 144 -9.43 -9.24 -9.49
N PHE A 145 -8.39 -9.23 -10.33
CA PHE A 145 -8.48 -9.45 -11.77
C PHE A 145 -7.76 -10.74 -12.16
N PRO A 146 -8.42 -11.91 -12.14
CA PRO A 146 -7.76 -13.20 -12.31
C PRO A 146 -7.15 -13.42 -13.70
N GLY A 147 -7.54 -12.61 -14.69
CA GLY A 147 -7.03 -12.67 -16.07
C GLY A 147 -5.96 -11.64 -16.41
N LEU A 148 -5.54 -10.80 -15.46
CA LEU A 148 -4.38 -9.93 -15.63
C LEU A 148 -3.15 -10.71 -15.14
N GLU A 149 -2.12 -10.86 -15.99
CA GLU A 149 -0.80 -11.24 -15.50
C GLU A 149 -0.35 -10.20 -14.47
N GLN A 150 -0.08 -10.64 -13.24
CA GLN A 150 0.32 -9.80 -12.11
C GLN A 150 1.79 -10.00 -11.76
#